data_AF-A0A330M621-F1
#
_entry.id   AF-A0A330M621-F1
#
_cell.length_a   1.000
_cell.length_b   1.000
_cell.length_c   1.000
_cell.angle_alpha   90.00
_cell.angle_beta   90.00
_cell.angle_gamma   90.00
#
_symmetry.space_group_name_H-M   'P 1'
#
loop_
_entity.id
_entity.type
_entity.pdbx_description
1 polymer ?
#
loop_
_entity_poly.entity_id
_entity_poly.type
_entity_poly.pdbx_seq_one_letter_code
_entity_poly.pdbx_strand_id
1 'polypeptide(L)'
;MQTLPELEKLNHSISQTLVELDKVPAENEVADELVLNLHELVGQRQILLDVLLTFPKAEDRTVLESQLALTQKFEQQASRLLLHRQELLQLGRKSKRQINIYKSIGAK
;
A
#
# COMPACT_ATOMS: atom_id res chain seq x y z
N MET A 1 9.56 13.63 23.30
CA MET A 1 8.72 13.59 22.07
C MET A 1 7.59 12.60 22.32
N GLN A 2 6.35 12.96 21.97
CA GLN A 2 5.19 12.07 22.08
C GLN A 2 5.18 11.14 20.87
N THR A 3 5.99 10.08 20.92
CA THR A 3 6.21 9.15 19.79
C THR A 3 4.98 8.29 19.47
N LEU A 4 4.18 7.94 20.47
CA LEU A 4 3.02 7.04 20.30
C LEU A 4 1.85 7.69 19.56
N PRO A 5 1.39 8.92 19.89
CA PRO A 5 0.32 9.58 19.13
C PRO A 5 0.68 9.80 17.65
N GLU A 6 1.94 10.14 17.37
CA GLU A 6 2.44 10.31 16.00
C GLU A 6 2.45 8.98 15.24
N LEU A 7 2.90 7.90 15.87
CA LEU A 7 2.88 6.55 15.31
C LEU A 7 1.45 6.09 14.98
N GLU A 8 0.50 6.32 15.88
CA GLU A 8 -0.91 5.99 15.65
C GLU A 8 -1.53 6.80 14.50
N LYS A 9 -1.16 8.08 14.38
CA LYS A 9 -1.57 8.90 13.23
C LYS A 9 -1.05 8.31 11.92
N LEU A 10 0.22 7.92 11.88
CA LEU A 10 0.81 7.27 10.69
C LEU A 10 0.13 5.93 10.38
N ASN A 11 -0.16 5.11 11.39
CA ASN A 11 -0.90 3.86 11.22
C ASN A 11 -2.28 4.09 10.60
N HIS A 12 -2.98 5.14 11.03
CA HIS A 12 -4.27 5.52 10.47
C HIS A 12 -4.14 5.97 9.02
N SER A 13 -3.19 6.86 8.72
CA SER A 13 -2.96 7.34 7.35
C SER A 13 -2.56 6.22 6.40
N ILE A 14 -1.68 5.29 6.81
CA ILE A 14 -1.33 4.10 6.01
C ILE A 14 -2.57 3.25 5.72
N SER A 15 -3.40 3.02 6.73
CA SER A 15 -4.65 2.28 6.57
C SER A 15 -5.58 2.93 5.55
N GLN A 16 -5.73 4.26 5.62
CA GLN A 16 -6.57 5.02 4.70
C GLN A 16 -6.01 4.98 3.27
N THR A 17 -4.71 5.23 3.09
CA THR A 17 -4.07 5.18 1.77
C THR A 17 -4.17 3.81 1.13
N LEU A 18 -4.01 2.72 1.89
CA LEU A 18 -4.23 1.36 1.39
C LEU A 18 -5.68 1.11 0.96
N VAL A 19 -6.66 1.63 1.71
CA VAL A 19 -8.09 1.53 1.34
C VAL A 19 -8.42 2.37 0.11
N GLU A 20 -7.81 3.53 -0.06
CA GLU A 20 -7.98 4.36 -1.26
C GLU A 20 -7.35 3.70 -2.48
N LEU A 21 -6.14 3.17 -2.34
CA LEU A 21 -5.46 2.40 -3.39
C LEU A 21 -6.28 1.20 -3.85
N ASP A 22 -7.05 0.55 -2.98
CA ASP A 22 -7.91 -0.58 -3.36
C ASP A 22 -9.10 -0.14 -4.24
N LYS A 23 -9.52 1.12 -4.16
CA LYS A 23 -10.67 1.67 -4.88
C LYS A 23 -10.31 2.33 -6.21
N VAL A 24 -9.08 2.83 -6.34
CA VAL A 24 -8.66 3.61 -7.52
C VAL A 24 -8.37 2.68 -8.70
N PRO A 25 -8.92 2.90 -9.92
CA PRO A 25 -8.57 2.10 -11.09
C PRO A 25 -7.08 2.19 -11.47
N ALA A 26 -6.51 1.18 -12.15
CA ALA A 26 -5.07 1.13 -12.47
C ALA A 26 -4.62 2.14 -13.53
N GLU A 27 -5.59 2.78 -14.18
CA GLU A 27 -5.37 3.74 -15.26
C GLU A 27 -5.44 5.18 -14.75
N ASN A 28 -5.69 5.38 -13.45
CA ASN A 28 -5.79 6.69 -12.83
C ASN A 28 -4.43 7.10 -12.26
N GLU A 29 -3.90 8.24 -12.72
CA GLU A 29 -2.61 8.82 -12.30
C GLU A 29 -2.55 9.08 -10.78
N VAL A 30 -3.70 9.28 -10.12
CA VAL A 30 -3.79 9.42 -8.65
C VAL A 30 -3.28 8.16 -7.93
N ALA A 31 -3.31 6.99 -8.57
CA ALA A 31 -2.76 5.76 -7.97
C ALA A 31 -1.26 5.89 -7.72
N ASP A 32 -0.50 6.52 -8.61
CA ASP A 32 0.94 6.69 -8.46
C ASP A 32 1.27 7.64 -7.32
N GLU A 33 0.52 8.73 -7.17
CA GLU A 33 0.63 9.66 -6.04
C GLU A 33 0.33 8.97 -4.70
N LEU A 34 -0.71 8.13 -4.65
CA LEU A 34 -1.07 7.37 -3.45
C LEU A 34 0.00 6.33 -3.09
N VAL A 35 0.63 5.69 -4.08
CA VAL A 35 1.77 4.77 -3.83
C VAL A 35 2.96 5.54 -3.28
N LEU A 36 3.31 6.69 -3.85
CA LEU A 36 4.40 7.54 -3.33
C LEU A 36 4.13 7.97 -1.89
N ASN A 37 2.92 8.46 -1.61
CA ASN A 37 2.50 8.83 -0.26
C ASN A 37 2.57 7.63 0.71
N LEU A 38 2.14 6.43 0.28
CA LEU A 38 2.24 5.23 1.09
C LEU A 38 3.70 4.91 1.47
N HIS A 39 4.63 5.04 0.52
CA HIS A 39 6.06 4.84 0.79
C HIS A 39 6.61 5.85 1.81
N GLU A 40 6.23 7.13 1.69
CA GLU A 40 6.63 8.17 2.64
C GLU A 40 6.10 7.88 4.05
N LEU A 41 4.81 7.54 4.17
CA LEU A 41 4.18 7.21 5.44
C LEU A 41 4.82 5.99 6.11
N VAL A 42 5.11 4.94 5.34
CA VAL A 42 5.81 3.75 5.85
C VAL A 42 7.23 4.09 6.29
N GLY A 43 7.94 4.93 5.54
CA GLY A 43 9.28 5.41 5.93
C GLY A 43 9.26 6.19 7.25
N GLN A 44 8.33 7.12 7.41
CA GLN A 44 8.15 7.88 8.65
C GLN A 44 7.80 6.95 9.82
N ARG A 45 6.93 5.95 9.58
CA ARG A 45 6.56 4.95 10.59
C ARG A 45 7.79 4.15 11.04
N GLN A 46 8.63 3.73 10.10
CA GLN A 46 9.84 2.97 10.41
C GLN A 46 10.78 3.77 11.31
N ILE A 47 10.99 5.05 11.02
CA ILE A 47 11.82 5.94 11.85
C ILE A 47 11.30 5.99 13.31
N LEU A 48 9.98 6.13 13.50
CA LEU A 48 9.40 6.17 14.85
C LEU A 48 9.51 4.83 15.58
N LEU A 49 9.35 3.71 14.87
CA LEU A 49 9.55 2.39 15.44
C LEU A 49 11.01 2.14 15.82
N ASP A 50 11.98 2.58 14.99
CA ASP A 50 13.40 2.45 15.29
C ASP A 50 13.76 3.23 16.57
N VAL A 51 13.18 4.41 16.76
CA VAL A 51 13.31 5.18 18.01
C VAL A 51 12.77 4.41 19.21
N LEU A 52 11.59 3.79 19.09
CA LEU A 52 11.01 2.96 20.16
C LEU A 52 11.86 1.71 20.46
N LEU A 53 12.47 1.13 19.43
CA LEU A 53 13.30 -0.08 19.52
C LEU A 53 14.73 0.18 19.98
N THR A 54 15.16 1.45 20.08
CA THR A 54 16.54 1.79 20.48
C THR A 54 16.82 1.42 21.94
N PHE A 55 15.84 1.59 22.83
CA PHE A 55 15.93 1.23 24.25
C PHE A 55 14.62 0.60 24.73
N PRO A 56 14.31 -0.63 24.31
CA PRO A 56 13.02 -1.25 24.59
C PRO A 56 12.88 -1.55 26.08
N LYS A 57 11.77 -1.11 26.67
CA LYS A 57 11.43 -1.44 28.05
C LYS A 57 10.40 -2.56 28.09
N ALA A 58 10.33 -3.26 29.22
CA ALA A 58 9.33 -4.30 29.41
C ALA A 58 7.88 -3.77 29.30
N GLU A 59 7.66 -2.50 29.66
CA GLU A 59 6.38 -1.79 29.53
C GLU A 59 5.94 -1.58 28.06
N ASP A 60 6.88 -1.57 27.11
CA ASP A 60 6.60 -1.35 25.69
C ASP A 60 6.11 -2.62 24.98
N ARG A 61 6.22 -3.80 25.61
CA ARG A 61 5.92 -5.09 24.97
C ARG A 61 4.56 -5.13 24.29
N THR A 62 3.52 -4.72 24.99
CA THR A 62 2.14 -4.72 24.47
C THR A 62 2.00 -3.81 23.25
N VAL A 63 2.69 -2.67 23.25
CA VAL A 63 2.71 -1.73 22.13
C VAL A 63 3.47 -2.34 20.95
N LEU A 64 4.65 -2.93 21.18
CA LEU A 64 5.43 -3.55 20.11
C LEU A 64 4.71 -4.74 19.48
N GLU A 65 4.01 -5.55 20.27
CA GLU A 65 3.16 -6.64 19.77
C GLU A 65 2.01 -6.11 18.90
N SER A 66 1.37 -5.00 19.29
CA SER A 66 0.31 -4.40 18.46
C SER A 66 0.86 -3.80 17.16
N GLN A 67 2.04 -3.15 17.21
CA GLN A 67 2.69 -2.61 16.02
C GLN A 67 3.17 -3.71 15.07
N LEU A 68 3.59 -4.86 15.59
CA LEU A 68 3.92 -6.03 14.77
C LEU A 68 2.67 -6.57 14.05
N ALA A 69 1.57 -6.73 14.77
CA ALA A 69 0.31 -7.19 14.17
C ALA A 69 -0.20 -6.22 13.08
N LEU A 70 -0.08 -4.91 13.30
CA LEU A 70 -0.39 -3.89 12.30
C LEU A 70 0.51 -3.99 11.07
N THR A 71 1.82 -4.19 11.27
CA THR A 71 2.77 -4.36 10.17
C THR A 71 2.40 -5.56 9.29
N GLN A 72 2.09 -6.69 9.89
CA GLN A 72 1.65 -7.90 9.17
C GLN A 72 0.35 -7.65 8.39
N LYS A 73 -0.59 -6.89 8.97
CA LYS A 73 -1.83 -6.52 8.29
C LYS A 73 -1.56 -5.64 7.06
N PHE A 74 -0.70 -4.63 7.18
CA PHE A 74 -0.34 -3.75 6.07
C PHE A 74 0.37 -4.51 4.96
N GLU A 75 1.29 -5.42 5.30
CA GLU A 75 1.99 -6.26 4.34
C GLU A 75 1.03 -7.16 3.56
N GLN A 76 0.08 -7.79 4.24
CA GLN A 76 -0.96 -8.60 3.60
C GLN A 76 -1.83 -7.78 2.65
N GLN A 77 -2.24 -6.57 3.06
CA GLN A 77 -3.02 -5.67 2.21
C GLN A 77 -2.24 -5.20 0.99
N ALA A 78 -1.00 -4.76 1.17
CA ALA A 78 -0.14 -4.32 0.07
C ALA A 78 0.14 -5.46 -0.92
N SER A 79 0.37 -6.68 -0.43
CA SER A 79 0.57 -7.86 -1.27
C SER A 79 -0.66 -8.20 -2.11
N ARG A 80 -1.85 -8.13 -1.51
CA ARG A 80 -3.13 -8.32 -2.24
C ARG A 80 -3.34 -7.25 -3.29
N LEU A 81 -3.07 -5.99 -2.95
CA LEU A 81 -3.14 -4.86 -3.88
C LEU A 81 -2.22 -5.09 -5.08
N LEU A 82 -0.96 -5.45 -4.83
CA LEU A 82 0.02 -5.73 -5.88
C LEU A 82 -0.48 -6.84 -6.83
N LEU A 83 -0.98 -7.95 -6.27
CA LEU A 83 -1.52 -9.05 -7.06
C LEU A 83 -2.71 -8.59 -7.92
N HIS A 84 -3.68 -7.90 -7.31
CA HIS A 84 -4.86 -7.41 -8.02
C HIS A 84 -4.49 -6.48 -9.18
N ARG A 85 -3.50 -5.59 -8.97
CA ARG A 85 -2.99 -4.70 -10.01
C ARG A 85 -2.31 -5.46 -11.15
N GLN A 86 -1.51 -6.47 -10.83
CA GLN A 86 -0.86 -7.31 -11.83
C GLN A 86 -1.90 -8.06 -12.69
N GLU A 87 -2.96 -8.58 -12.08
CA GLU A 87 -4.06 -9.23 -12.81
C GLU A 87 -4.75 -8.27 -13.78
N LEU A 88 -5.09 -7.06 -13.31
CA LEU A 88 -5.70 -6.02 -14.16
C LEU A 88 -4.81 -5.66 -15.35
N LEU A 89 -3.49 -5.49 -15.14
CA LEU A 89 -2.55 -5.21 -16.22
C LEU A 89 -2.47 -6.35 -17.24
N GLN A 90 -2.50 -7.61 -16.80
CA GLN A 90 -2.50 -8.76 -17.69
C GLN A 90 -3.80 -8.86 -18.50
N LEU A 91 -4.96 -8.62 -17.88
CA LEU A 91 -6.26 -8.57 -18.55
C LEU A 91 -6.33 -7.43 -19.57
N GLY A 92 -5.87 -6.24 -19.22
CA GLY A 92 -5.78 -5.09 -20.12
C GLY A 92 -4.92 -5.37 -21.36
N ARG A 93 -3.79 -6.08 -21.20
CA ARG A 93 -2.94 -6.51 -22.34
C ARG A 93 -3.66 -7.50 -23.25
N LYS A 94 -4.41 -8.47 -22.71
CA LYS A 94 -5.20 -9.43 -23.50
C LYS A 94 -6.33 -8.72 -24.27
N SER A 95 -7.05 -7.82 -23.62
CA SER A 95 -8.13 -7.02 -24.23
C SER A 95 -7.61 -6.11 -25.36
N LYS A 96 -6.52 -5.36 -25.15
CA LYS A 96 -5.89 -4.54 -26.20
C LYS A 96 -5.46 -5.38 -27.41
N ARG A 97 -4.95 -6.59 -27.20
CA ARG A 97 -4.58 -7.51 -28.30
C ARG A 97 -5.79 -7.94 -29.10
N GLN A 98 -6.91 -8.29 -28.45
CA GLN A 98 -8.14 -8.67 -29.13
C GLN A 98 -8.73 -7.50 -29.92
N ILE A 99 -8.79 -6.30 -29.34
CA ILE A 99 -9.29 -5.09 -30.03
C ILE A 99 -8.46 -4.77 -31.28
N ASN A 100 -7.13 -4.88 -31.20
CA ASN A 100 -6.27 -4.66 -32.38
C ASN A 100 -6.48 -5.70 -33.48
N ILE A 101 -6.76 -6.97 -33.13
CA ILE A 101 -7.09 -8.01 -34.11
C ILE A 101 -8.41 -7.67 -34.83
N TYR A 102 -9.45 -7.25 -34.10
CA TYR A 102 -10.72 -6.87 -34.73
C TYR A 102 -10.59 -5.63 -35.64
N LYS A 103 -9.82 -4.60 -35.24
CA LYS A 103 -9.55 -3.43 -36.09
C LYS A 103 -8.80 -3.80 -37.38
N SER A 104 -7.89 -4.77 -37.32
CA SER A 104 -7.17 -5.24 -38.52
C SER A 104 -8.01 -6.08 -39.48
N ILE A 105 -9.11 -6.69 -39.00
CA ILE A 105 -9.98 -7.54 -39.82
C ILE A 105 -11.08 -6.72 -40.52
N GLY A 106 -11.55 -5.62 -39.91
CA GLY A 106 -12.53 -4.70 -40.52
C GLY A 106 -11.96 -3.73 -41.56
N ALA A 107 -10.67 -3.81 -41.88
CA ALA A 107 -9.98 -2.96 -42.86
C ALA A 107 -9.72 -3.66 -44.21
N LYS A 108 -10.50 -4.70 -44.54
CA LYS A 108 -10.48 -5.36 -45.85
C LYS A 108 -11.79 -5.17 -46.58
#